data_AF-A0A1Y3RZL4-F1
#
_entry.id   AF-A0A1Y3RZL4-F1
#
_cell.length_a   1.000
_cell.length_b   1.000
_cell.length_c   1.000
_cell.angle_alpha   90.00
_cell.angle_beta   90.00
_cell.angle_gamma   90.00
#
_symmetry.space_group_name_H-M   'P 1'
#
loop_
_entity.id
_entity.type
_entity.pdbx_description
1 polymer ?
#
loop_
_entity_poly.entity_id
_entity_poly.type
_entity_poly.pdbx_seq_one_letter_code
_entity_poly.pdbx_strand_id
1 'polypeptide(L)'
;MLQVELKKILFHHKGLLLLLIALAAYAVFCIGSGYDSSYVIDRNEDTYLTYMDRWQGEVTEEKAQEMETEYAEATRSDDGRKAAFLTIYNQYYYAKEDPAHRFLMDERGWDTLLTHDGVNVILLLFLLALCVPVFCGEYQCGMAQILRSCRNGRGRLAGIKLGVMAALAVLATALFQLVQFVVVSLSVGLDGASYPLQSLSFFENSPYLISVGQAYGIVVLSRCLGAAWLAILIALLSILFRQTVLTTFSGIAVSILPHLIGGSFLKYVLPLPAGLLAGTGYVWGTLTEVGYDEDWNLIDIVTFPGITPEQFGFLAILFLAIVCLLIWLCLRFYIGRRKAISARPVLTVVLILCMTVSLTGCGHSNSSEITHDFLADASEGENSAYTVELDMVENTITATSKATGEAILLTRNPFGQSGSISSIYVDEDACYYASSGEVGDGFQIYRIDFKDFSTRLYFSTGSDNTATFWGLLDHEPTVDELLADVGSITSFVVDGNYIYYLQGGRLYKVFRWTGYEIVVVSDTTQMHNLEYCKGKIICDT
;
A
#
# COMPACT_ATOMS: atom_id res chain seq x y z
N MET A 1 32.35 23.97 18.96
CA MET A 1 31.88 23.59 17.60
C MET A 1 30.49 23.00 17.66
N LEU A 2 30.28 21.88 18.36
CA LEU A 2 28.95 21.26 18.48
C LEU A 2 27.87 22.23 19.01
N GLN A 3 28.12 22.91 20.13
CA GLN A 3 27.18 23.92 20.67
C GLN A 3 26.89 25.08 19.69
N VAL A 4 27.87 25.48 18.88
CA VAL A 4 27.71 26.58 17.91
C VAL A 4 26.83 26.13 16.74
N GLU A 5 27.08 24.93 16.20
CA GLU A 5 26.26 24.35 15.14
C GLU A 5 24.82 24.10 15.60
N LEU A 6 24.65 23.57 16.82
CA LEU A 6 23.33 23.37 17.42
C LEU A 6 22.58 24.70 17.57
N LYS A 7 23.23 25.74 18.11
CA LYS A 7 22.63 27.08 18.25
C LYS A 7 22.32 27.72 16.90
N LYS A 8 23.14 27.47 15.88
CA LYS A 8 22.91 27.94 14.51
C LYS A 8 21.64 27.31 13.93
N ILE A 9 21.51 25.99 13.99
CA ILE A 9 20.36 25.27 13.42
C ILE A 9 19.07 25.61 14.20
N LEU A 10 19.10 25.55 15.53
CA LEU A 10 17.89 25.75 16.34
C LEU A 10 17.39 27.20 16.33
N PHE A 11 18.28 28.19 16.48
CA PHE A 11 17.88 29.59 16.66
C PHE A 11 18.07 30.44 15.41
N HIS A 12 19.20 30.33 14.70
CA HIS A 12 19.46 31.21 13.56
C HIS A 12 18.69 30.76 12.32
N HIS A 13 18.60 29.45 12.07
CA HIS A 13 17.76 28.90 11.01
C HIS A 13 16.30 28.73 11.45
N LYS A 14 15.93 29.21 12.65
CA LYS A 14 14.58 29.08 13.23
C LYS A 14 14.09 27.62 13.33
N GLY A 15 15.00 26.65 13.42
CA GLY A 15 14.65 25.22 13.47
C GLY A 15 13.74 24.85 14.65
N LEU A 16 13.91 25.49 15.81
CA LEU A 16 13.03 25.27 16.97
C LEU A 16 11.60 25.77 16.71
N LEU A 17 11.45 26.94 16.10
CA LEU A 17 10.14 27.49 15.75
C LEU A 17 9.45 26.60 14.71
N LEU A 18 10.19 26.17 13.68
CA LEU A 18 9.68 25.23 12.67
C LEU A 18 9.25 23.90 13.30
N LEU A 19 10.00 23.38 14.29
CA LEU A 19 9.66 22.15 14.99
C LEU A 19 8.36 22.31 15.77
N LEU A 20 8.18 23.41 16.51
CA LEU A 20 6.95 23.67 17.25
C LEU A 20 5.74 23.81 16.32
N ILE A 21 5.88 24.52 15.19
CA ILE A 21 4.80 24.65 14.20
C ILE A 21 4.47 23.28 13.59
N ALA A 22 5.48 22.49 13.21
CA ALA A 22 5.27 21.19 12.59
C ALA A 22 4.65 20.17 13.57
N LEU A 23 5.05 20.19 14.85
CA LEU A 23 4.43 19.37 15.89
C LEU A 23 2.97 19.79 16.15
N ALA A 24 2.68 21.09 16.18
CA ALA A 24 1.31 21.57 16.34
C ALA A 24 0.43 21.19 15.14
N ALA A 25 0.93 21.38 13.91
CA ALA A 25 0.24 20.97 12.70
C ALA A 25 0.01 19.45 12.66
N TYR A 26 1.01 18.67 13.09
CA TYR A 26 0.89 17.22 13.17
C TYR A 26 -0.11 16.77 14.23
N ALA A 27 -0.14 17.40 15.40
CA ALA A 27 -1.14 17.11 16.44
C ALA A 27 -2.57 17.38 15.93
N VAL A 28 -2.79 18.52 15.24
CA VAL A 28 -4.08 18.83 14.62
C VAL A 28 -4.43 17.80 13.54
N PHE A 29 -3.46 17.40 12.74
CA PHE A 29 -3.65 16.36 11.73
C PHE A 29 -4.06 15.02 12.36
N CYS A 30 -3.37 14.56 13.42
CA CYS A 30 -3.72 13.32 14.13
C CYS A 30 -5.12 13.38 14.78
N ILE A 31 -5.52 14.53 15.30
CA ILE A 31 -6.88 14.70 15.85
C ILE A 31 -7.92 14.68 14.73
N GLY A 32 -7.62 15.33 13.59
CA GLY A 32 -8.52 15.39 12.44
C GLY A 32 -8.65 14.09 11.67
N SER A 33 -7.60 13.25 11.64
CA SER A 33 -7.62 11.94 10.99
C SER A 33 -8.41 10.89 11.77
N GLY A 34 -8.67 11.12 13.06
CA GLY A 34 -9.33 10.14 13.92
C GLY A 34 -8.44 8.92 14.20
N TYR A 35 -9.09 7.82 14.52
CA TYR A 35 -8.51 6.51 14.84
C TYR A 35 -9.32 5.42 14.13
N ASP A 36 -8.72 4.25 13.99
CA ASP A 36 -9.39 3.09 13.40
C ASP A 36 -10.52 2.62 14.30
N SER A 37 -11.74 2.58 13.76
CA SER A 37 -12.92 2.07 14.42
C SER A 37 -13.91 1.58 13.38
N SER A 38 -14.79 0.68 13.78
CA SER A 38 -15.89 0.25 12.91
C SER A 38 -17.14 1.07 13.21
N TYR A 39 -17.97 1.29 12.18
CA TYR A 39 -19.27 1.96 12.34
C TYR A 39 -20.12 1.37 13.47
N VAL A 40 -20.03 0.06 13.67
CA VAL A 40 -20.76 -0.67 14.72
C VAL A 40 -20.25 -0.27 16.12
N ILE A 41 -18.93 -0.14 16.28
CA ILE A 41 -18.32 0.29 17.54
C ILE A 41 -18.65 1.76 17.79
N ASP A 42 -18.46 2.65 16.82
CA ASP A 42 -18.71 4.09 17.00
C ASP A 42 -20.15 4.40 17.40
N ARG A 43 -21.11 3.68 16.81
CA ARG A 43 -22.53 3.84 17.13
C ARG A 43 -22.90 3.33 18.53
N ASN A 44 -22.13 2.40 19.10
CA ASN A 44 -22.44 1.71 20.35
C ASN A 44 -21.24 1.70 21.32
N GLU A 45 -20.42 2.76 21.30
CA GLU A 45 -19.10 2.77 21.94
C GLU A 45 -19.17 2.48 23.45
N ASP A 46 -20.10 3.10 24.18
CA ASP A 46 -20.28 2.86 25.62
C ASP A 46 -20.55 1.38 25.93
N THR A 47 -21.32 0.72 25.06
CA THR A 47 -21.65 -0.70 25.21
C THR A 47 -20.45 -1.58 24.89
N TYR A 48 -19.71 -1.25 23.83
CA TYR A 48 -18.48 -1.94 23.45
C TYR A 48 -17.44 -1.85 24.58
N LEU A 49 -17.17 -0.65 25.09
CA LEU A 49 -16.21 -0.41 26.17
C LEU A 49 -16.60 -1.16 27.46
N THR A 50 -17.89 -1.21 27.79
CA THR A 50 -18.36 -1.97 28.97
C THR A 50 -18.08 -3.47 28.84
N TYR A 51 -18.30 -4.04 27.66
CA TYR A 51 -17.98 -5.44 27.39
C TYR A 51 -16.47 -5.69 27.34
N MET A 52 -15.70 -4.75 26.78
CA MET A 52 -14.24 -4.84 26.74
C MET A 52 -13.63 -4.81 28.13
N ASP A 53 -14.05 -3.89 29.00
CA ASP A 53 -13.60 -3.81 30.40
C ASP A 53 -13.88 -5.12 31.16
N ARG A 54 -15.01 -5.76 30.85
CA ARG A 54 -15.42 -7.03 31.47
C ARG A 54 -14.60 -8.24 31.02
N TRP A 55 -14.27 -8.36 29.73
CA TRP A 55 -13.69 -9.59 29.17
C TRP A 55 -12.25 -9.48 28.67
N GLN A 56 -11.65 -8.29 28.62
CA GLN A 56 -10.27 -8.09 28.16
C GLN A 56 -9.24 -8.99 28.87
N GLY A 57 -8.18 -9.34 28.14
CA GLY A 57 -7.09 -10.19 28.59
C GLY A 57 -7.23 -11.66 28.17
N GLU A 58 -6.60 -12.55 28.95
CA GLU A 58 -6.57 -13.98 28.66
C GLU A 58 -7.99 -14.58 28.64
N VAL A 59 -8.23 -15.46 27.66
CA VAL A 59 -9.50 -16.17 27.48
C VAL A 59 -9.55 -17.36 28.43
N THR A 60 -10.20 -17.17 29.58
CA THR A 60 -10.43 -18.25 30.57
C THR A 60 -11.74 -18.99 30.30
N GLU A 61 -11.84 -20.23 30.80
CA GLU A 61 -13.04 -21.06 30.66
C GLU A 61 -14.30 -20.41 31.30
N GLU A 62 -14.10 -19.62 32.36
CA GLU A 62 -15.17 -18.84 33.01
C GLU A 62 -15.68 -17.71 32.09
N LYS A 63 -14.78 -16.94 31.46
CA LYS A 63 -15.15 -15.89 30.49
C LYS A 63 -15.84 -16.47 29.25
N ALA A 64 -15.40 -17.64 28.80
CA ALA A 64 -16.03 -18.36 27.69
C ALA A 64 -17.49 -18.71 27.99
N GLN A 65 -17.77 -19.25 29.19
CA GLN A 65 -19.13 -19.58 29.61
C GLN A 65 -20.02 -18.33 29.75
N GLU A 66 -19.47 -17.23 30.26
CA GLU A 66 -20.19 -15.95 30.32
C GLU A 66 -20.56 -15.42 28.93
N MET A 67 -19.62 -15.44 27.98
CA MET A 67 -19.86 -14.97 26.62
C MET A 67 -20.86 -15.85 25.86
N GLU A 68 -20.82 -17.17 26.04
CA GLU A 68 -21.81 -18.08 25.44
C GLU A 68 -23.22 -17.86 26.01
N THR A 69 -23.32 -17.53 27.30
CA THR A 69 -24.60 -17.19 27.94
C THR A 69 -25.14 -15.85 27.42
N GLU A 70 -24.29 -14.82 27.35
CA GLU A 70 -24.67 -13.52 26.80
C GLU A 70 -25.05 -13.64 25.31
N TYR A 71 -24.39 -14.49 24.52
CA TYR A 71 -24.75 -14.74 23.12
C TYR A 71 -26.18 -15.26 22.97
N ALA A 72 -26.61 -16.17 23.85
CA ALA A 72 -27.97 -16.69 23.85
C ALA A 72 -29.02 -15.63 24.22
N GLU A 73 -28.65 -14.64 25.04
CA GLU A 73 -29.50 -13.50 25.41
C GLU A 73 -29.52 -12.42 24.33
N ALA A 74 -28.36 -12.06 23.78
CA ALA A 74 -28.19 -11.07 22.71
C ALA A 74 -28.87 -11.50 21.40
N THR A 75 -28.91 -12.81 21.10
CA THR A 75 -29.62 -13.33 19.92
C THR A 75 -31.14 -13.06 19.96
N ARG A 76 -31.71 -12.83 21.16
CA ARG A 76 -33.14 -12.52 21.34
C ARG A 76 -33.47 -11.02 21.25
N SER A 77 -32.46 -10.15 21.21
CA SER A 77 -32.60 -8.69 21.10
C SER A 77 -32.29 -8.21 19.67
N ASP A 78 -33.05 -7.25 19.16
CA ASP A 78 -32.92 -6.71 17.79
C ASP A 78 -32.19 -5.34 17.78
N ASP A 79 -31.46 -5.02 18.85
CA ASP A 79 -30.89 -3.69 19.10
C ASP A 79 -29.39 -3.61 18.74
N GLY A 80 -28.86 -2.37 18.62
CA GLY A 80 -27.43 -2.09 18.39
C GLY A 80 -26.46 -2.75 19.39
N ARG A 81 -26.96 -3.13 20.57
CA ARG A 81 -26.25 -3.93 21.57
C ARG A 81 -25.82 -5.31 21.05
N LYS A 82 -26.63 -5.95 20.21
CA LYS A 82 -26.29 -7.22 19.55
C LYS A 82 -25.12 -7.03 18.60
N ALA A 83 -25.10 -5.95 17.82
CA ALA A 83 -24.02 -5.68 16.87
C ALA A 83 -22.67 -5.47 17.58
N ALA A 84 -22.64 -4.64 18.63
CA ALA A 84 -21.42 -4.43 19.44
C ALA A 84 -20.93 -5.71 20.13
N PHE A 85 -21.86 -6.52 20.66
CA PHE A 85 -21.54 -7.80 21.25
C PHE A 85 -20.97 -8.79 20.23
N LEU A 86 -21.54 -8.86 19.02
CA LEU A 86 -21.04 -9.73 17.95
C LEU A 86 -19.61 -9.38 17.53
N THR A 87 -19.23 -8.10 17.51
CA THR A 87 -17.85 -7.67 17.25
C THR A 87 -16.88 -8.26 18.28
N ILE A 88 -17.20 -8.16 19.57
CA ILE A 88 -16.37 -8.72 20.66
C ILE A 88 -16.38 -10.25 20.62
N TYR A 89 -17.52 -10.84 20.28
CA TYR A 89 -17.65 -12.29 20.16
C TYR A 89 -16.80 -12.87 19.02
N ASN A 90 -16.66 -12.14 17.91
CA ASN A 90 -15.73 -12.48 16.84
C ASN A 90 -14.27 -12.41 17.31
N GLN A 91 -13.90 -11.36 18.06
CA GLN A 91 -12.57 -11.25 18.67
C GLN A 91 -12.30 -12.39 19.68
N TYR A 92 -13.32 -12.82 20.43
CA TYR A 92 -13.22 -13.99 21.31
C TYR A 92 -12.96 -15.28 20.53
N TYR A 93 -13.68 -15.54 19.43
CA TYR A 93 -13.43 -16.73 18.61
C TYR A 93 -12.00 -16.75 18.08
N TYR A 94 -11.53 -15.61 17.57
CA TYR A 94 -10.15 -15.46 17.12
C TYR A 94 -9.13 -15.78 18.22
N ALA A 95 -9.36 -15.26 19.43
CA ALA A 95 -8.50 -15.53 20.58
C ALA A 95 -8.58 -16.98 21.10
N LYS A 96 -9.75 -17.62 20.97
CA LYS A 96 -9.99 -19.02 21.39
C LYS A 96 -9.21 -20.03 20.55
N GLU A 97 -8.91 -19.71 19.30
CA GLU A 97 -8.14 -20.59 18.42
C GLU A 97 -6.70 -20.82 18.89
N ASP A 98 -6.06 -19.80 19.48
CA ASP A 98 -4.74 -19.92 20.11
C ASP A 98 -4.67 -19.13 21.43
N PRO A 99 -5.22 -19.68 22.54
CA PRO A 99 -5.30 -18.98 23.81
C PRO A 99 -3.95 -18.65 24.45
N ALA A 100 -2.86 -19.30 24.00
CA ALA A 100 -1.53 -19.08 24.53
C ALA A 100 -0.89 -17.79 23.99
N HIS A 101 -1.30 -17.34 22.80
CA HIS A 101 -0.69 -16.21 22.10
C HIS A 101 -1.70 -15.13 21.66
N ARG A 102 -3.01 -15.36 21.81
CA ARG A 102 -4.05 -14.42 21.38
C ARG A 102 -4.95 -14.06 22.55
N PHE A 103 -4.92 -12.79 22.96
CA PHE A 103 -5.75 -12.28 24.06
C PHE A 103 -6.82 -11.33 23.54
N LEU A 104 -7.94 -11.21 24.27
CA LEU A 104 -9.00 -10.27 23.93
C LEU A 104 -8.55 -8.85 24.31
N MET A 105 -8.59 -7.89 23.38
CA MET A 105 -8.24 -6.50 23.64
C MET A 105 -8.93 -5.52 22.69
N ASP A 106 -8.94 -4.24 23.04
CA ASP A 106 -9.34 -3.17 22.12
C ASP A 106 -8.25 -2.96 21.07
N GLU A 107 -8.55 -3.32 19.83
CA GLU A 107 -7.61 -3.28 18.71
C GLU A 107 -7.43 -1.85 18.15
N ARG A 108 -8.45 -0.99 18.29
CA ARG A 108 -8.57 0.33 17.64
C ARG A 108 -7.33 1.22 17.78
N GLY A 109 -6.83 1.37 19.01
CA GLY A 109 -5.67 2.22 19.30
C GLY A 109 -4.38 1.67 18.69
N TRP A 110 -4.17 0.36 18.77
CA TRP A 110 -2.95 -0.27 18.25
C TRP A 110 -2.96 -0.42 16.74
N ASP A 111 -4.12 -0.68 16.14
CA ASP A 111 -4.29 -0.70 14.69
C ASP A 111 -3.90 0.66 14.11
N THR A 112 -4.42 1.75 14.68
CA THR A 112 -4.08 3.13 14.27
C THR A 112 -2.57 3.40 14.26
N LEU A 113 -1.81 2.76 15.17
CA LEU A 113 -0.36 2.94 15.30
C LEU A 113 0.46 2.00 14.41
N LEU A 114 -0.04 0.80 14.10
CA LEU A 114 0.75 -0.31 13.56
C LEU A 114 0.31 -0.81 12.19
N THR A 115 -0.95 -0.68 11.78
CA THR A 115 -1.49 -1.24 10.51
C THR A 115 -1.30 -0.29 9.33
N HIS A 116 -1.07 1.00 9.61
CA HIS A 116 -0.96 2.02 8.58
C HIS A 116 0.50 2.29 8.17
N ASP A 117 0.77 2.32 6.86
CA ASP A 117 2.10 2.52 6.28
C ASP A 117 2.28 3.84 5.51
N GLY A 118 1.38 4.79 5.76
CA GLY A 118 1.35 6.11 5.12
C GLY A 118 2.60 6.96 5.40
N VAL A 119 2.95 7.81 4.43
CA VAL A 119 4.06 8.76 4.57
C VAL A 119 3.67 9.87 5.54
N ASN A 120 4.43 10.06 6.62
CA ASN A 120 4.31 11.26 7.43
C ASN A 120 4.93 12.47 6.70
N VAL A 121 4.13 13.10 5.82
CA VAL A 121 4.56 14.23 4.98
C VAL A 121 5.00 15.42 5.82
N ILE A 122 4.32 15.68 6.94
CA ILE A 122 4.68 16.80 7.83
C ILE A 122 6.08 16.61 8.40
N LEU A 123 6.40 15.39 8.88
CA LEU A 123 7.74 15.03 9.33
C LEU A 123 8.76 15.15 8.19
N LEU A 124 8.44 14.63 7.00
CA LEU A 124 9.33 14.68 5.84
C LEU A 124 9.68 16.13 5.45
N LEU A 125 8.68 16.99 5.32
CA LEU A 125 8.85 18.41 5.00
C LEU A 125 9.65 19.13 6.08
N PHE A 126 9.39 18.82 7.36
CA PHE A 126 10.17 19.35 8.47
C PHE A 126 11.64 18.93 8.40
N LEU A 127 11.94 17.64 8.17
CA LEU A 127 13.31 17.13 8.06
C LEU A 127 14.07 17.79 6.90
N LEU A 128 13.42 18.00 5.76
CA LEU A 128 13.98 18.71 4.61
C LEU A 128 14.27 20.18 4.95
N ALA A 129 13.32 20.88 5.55
CA ALA A 129 13.47 22.28 5.97
C ALA A 129 14.60 22.46 7.00
N LEU A 130 14.78 21.48 7.89
CA LEU A 130 15.84 21.49 8.90
C LEU A 130 17.22 21.20 8.28
N CYS A 131 17.32 20.17 7.43
CA CYS A 131 18.59 19.60 6.98
C CYS A 131 19.21 20.33 5.78
N VAL A 132 18.40 20.75 4.80
CA VAL A 132 18.92 21.36 3.56
C VAL A 132 19.72 22.65 3.81
N PRO A 133 19.28 23.60 4.66
CA PRO A 133 20.00 24.86 4.86
C PRO A 133 21.37 24.70 5.52
N VAL A 134 21.66 23.57 6.17
CA VAL A 134 22.92 23.35 6.91
C VAL A 134 24.14 23.47 5.99
N PHE A 135 24.07 22.89 4.80
CA PHE A 135 25.14 22.97 3.80
C PHE A 135 24.79 23.94 2.66
N CYS A 136 23.58 23.88 2.11
CA CYS A 136 23.18 24.74 0.99
C CYS A 136 23.22 26.24 1.37
N GLY A 137 22.79 26.59 2.58
CA GLY A 137 22.86 27.97 3.07
C GLY A 137 24.30 28.49 3.13
N GLU A 138 25.27 27.65 3.49
CA GLU A 138 26.70 28.02 3.52
C GLU A 138 27.32 28.14 2.13
N TYR A 139 26.85 27.37 1.15
CA TYR A 139 27.28 27.51 -0.23
C TYR A 139 26.73 28.78 -0.86
N GLN A 140 25.46 29.12 -0.59
CA GLN A 140 24.81 30.31 -1.12
C GLN A 140 25.44 31.61 -0.61
N CYS A 141 25.81 31.68 0.67
CA CYS A 141 26.44 32.88 1.25
C CYS A 141 27.98 32.87 1.17
N GLY A 142 28.59 31.90 0.48
CA GLY A 142 30.06 31.81 0.33
C GLY A 142 30.82 31.42 1.61
N MET A 143 30.14 31.25 2.75
CA MET A 143 30.73 30.90 4.05
C MET A 143 31.54 29.59 4.00
N ALA A 144 31.14 28.64 3.15
CA ALA A 144 31.83 27.36 2.99
C ALA A 144 33.32 27.52 2.63
N GLN A 145 33.72 28.56 1.90
CA GLN A 145 35.13 28.80 1.54
C GLN A 145 35.94 29.27 2.75
N ILE A 146 35.38 30.19 3.55
CA ILE A 146 36.01 30.74 4.75
C ILE A 146 36.22 29.63 5.78
N LEU A 147 35.19 28.83 6.06
CA LEU A 147 35.25 27.72 7.01
C LEU A 147 36.37 26.72 6.65
N ARG A 148 36.53 26.38 5.36
CA ARG A 148 37.52 25.37 4.92
C ARG A 148 38.99 25.81 5.06
N SER A 149 39.22 27.12 5.21
CA SER A 149 40.53 27.70 5.50
C SER A 149 40.90 27.60 6.99
N CYS A 150 39.93 27.36 7.87
CA CYS A 150 40.16 27.21 9.31
C CYS A 150 40.73 25.81 9.66
N ARG A 151 41.58 25.74 10.71
CA ARG A 151 42.30 24.53 11.18
C ARG A 151 41.41 23.28 11.35
N ASN A 152 40.17 23.46 11.81
CA ASN A 152 39.20 22.37 12.03
C ASN A 152 37.97 22.43 11.09
N GLY A 153 37.95 23.32 10.10
CA GLY A 153 36.76 23.59 9.28
C GLY A 153 36.56 22.69 8.06
N ARG A 154 37.37 21.63 7.92
CA ARG A 154 37.25 20.60 6.86
C ARG A 154 36.46 19.39 7.37
N GLY A 155 37.08 18.21 7.43
CA GLY A 155 36.39 16.96 7.79
C GLY A 155 35.80 16.96 9.20
N ARG A 156 36.48 17.55 10.19
CA ARG A 156 35.98 17.60 11.57
C ARG A 156 34.68 18.39 11.70
N LEU A 157 34.59 19.56 11.05
CA LEU A 157 33.36 20.35 11.03
C LEU A 157 32.23 19.63 10.29
N ALA A 158 32.51 19.01 9.15
CA ALA A 158 31.52 18.22 8.42
C ALA A 158 30.99 17.06 9.26
N GLY A 159 31.86 16.31 9.94
CA GLY A 159 31.44 15.22 10.84
C GLY A 159 30.56 15.70 11.99
N ILE A 160 30.89 16.85 12.60
CA ILE A 160 30.04 17.45 13.64
C ILE A 160 28.67 17.86 13.07
N LYS A 161 28.61 18.45 11.86
CA LYS A 161 27.35 18.81 11.21
C LYS A 161 26.48 17.59 10.93
N LEU A 162 27.07 16.53 10.35
CA LEU A 162 26.36 15.27 10.10
C LEU A 162 25.82 14.67 11.40
N GLY A 163 26.62 14.66 12.47
CA GLY A 163 26.19 14.16 13.78
C GLY A 163 25.05 14.99 14.38
N VAL A 164 25.12 16.32 14.30
CA VAL A 164 24.04 17.21 14.79
C VAL A 164 22.77 17.06 13.94
N MET A 165 22.89 16.95 12.61
CA MET A 165 21.75 16.72 11.73
C MET A 165 21.05 15.39 12.04
N ALA A 166 21.81 14.29 12.16
CA ALA A 166 21.26 13.00 12.50
C ALA A 166 20.61 12.99 13.89
N ALA A 167 21.26 13.58 14.90
CA ALA A 167 20.71 13.65 16.25
C ALA A 167 19.42 14.48 16.33
N LEU A 168 19.36 15.61 15.61
CA LEU A 168 18.15 16.44 15.55
C LEU A 168 17.02 15.74 14.76
N ALA A 169 17.34 15.00 13.70
CA ALA A 169 16.37 14.23 12.94
C ALA A 169 15.76 13.10 13.79
N VAL A 170 16.58 12.38 14.56
CA VAL A 170 16.14 11.36 15.52
C VAL A 170 15.25 11.99 16.59
N LEU A 171 15.70 13.08 17.22
CA LEU A 171 14.93 13.77 18.25
C LEU A 171 13.57 14.25 17.73
N ALA A 172 13.55 14.88 16.55
CA ALA A 172 12.31 15.34 15.95
C ALA A 172 11.36 14.18 15.64
N THR A 173 11.87 13.09 15.05
CA THR A 173 11.04 11.91 14.75
C THR A 173 10.47 11.30 16.02
N ALA A 174 11.27 11.17 17.08
CA ALA A 174 10.80 10.70 18.39
C ALA A 174 9.70 11.60 18.97
N LEU A 175 9.80 12.93 18.83
CA LEU A 175 8.75 13.85 19.26
C LEU A 175 7.47 13.72 18.43
N PHE A 176 7.57 13.52 17.12
CA PHE A 176 6.40 13.24 16.27
C PHE A 176 5.72 11.94 16.70
N GLN A 177 6.48 10.87 16.93
CA GLN A 177 5.92 9.60 17.41
C GLN A 177 5.27 9.76 18.79
N LEU A 178 5.89 10.54 19.68
CA LEU A 178 5.32 10.84 20.99
C LEU A 178 3.97 11.59 20.87
N VAL A 179 3.86 12.56 19.94
CA VAL A 179 2.60 13.26 19.69
C VAL A 179 1.53 12.27 19.21
N GLN A 180 1.85 11.42 18.23
CA GLN A 180 0.90 10.41 17.73
C GLN A 180 0.45 9.47 18.85
N PHE A 181 1.40 8.95 19.64
CA PHE A 181 1.13 8.07 20.77
C PHE A 181 0.22 8.73 21.81
N VAL A 182 0.51 9.98 22.20
CA VAL A 182 -0.29 10.72 23.18
C VAL A 182 -1.70 11.00 22.66
N VAL A 183 -1.85 11.38 21.39
CA VAL A 183 -3.17 11.62 20.79
C VAL A 183 -4.00 10.34 20.81
N VAL A 184 -3.46 9.22 20.30
CA VAL A 184 -4.18 7.93 20.28
C VAL A 184 -4.49 7.44 21.71
N SER A 185 -3.54 7.57 22.63
CA SER A 185 -3.73 7.20 24.04
C SER A 185 -4.81 8.02 24.75
N LEU A 186 -5.02 9.28 24.36
CA LEU A 186 -6.07 10.12 24.93
C LEU A 186 -7.43 9.93 24.25
N SER A 187 -7.44 9.51 22.98
CA SER A 187 -8.67 9.29 22.22
C SER A 187 -9.34 7.96 22.57
N VAL A 188 -8.61 6.84 22.49
CA VAL A 188 -9.17 5.49 22.63
C VAL A 188 -8.59 4.73 23.83
N GLY A 189 -7.36 5.07 24.23
CA GLY A 189 -6.58 4.26 25.17
C GLY A 189 -5.66 3.28 24.47
N LEU A 190 -4.68 2.76 25.21
CA LEU A 190 -3.64 1.84 24.72
C LEU A 190 -3.40 0.71 25.72
N ASP A 191 -4.48 0.07 26.13
CA ASP A 191 -4.43 -1.11 27.00
C ASP A 191 -3.89 -2.33 26.24
N GLY A 192 -3.40 -3.33 26.96
CA GLY A 192 -2.85 -4.54 26.33
C GLY A 192 -1.45 -4.39 25.73
N ALA A 193 -0.68 -3.34 26.07
CA ALA A 193 0.70 -3.18 25.59
C ALA A 193 1.62 -4.38 25.86
N SER A 194 1.36 -5.14 26.93
CA SER A 194 2.09 -6.36 27.30
C SER A 194 1.58 -7.63 26.61
N TYR A 195 0.46 -7.56 25.89
CA TYR A 195 -0.13 -8.71 25.21
C TYR A 195 0.70 -9.08 23.98
N PRO A 196 0.68 -10.35 23.55
CA PRO A 196 1.40 -10.76 22.34
C PRO A 196 0.85 -10.05 21.10
N LEU A 197 1.73 -9.76 20.14
CA LEU A 197 1.38 -9.05 18.90
C LEU A 197 0.27 -9.74 18.11
N GLN A 198 0.22 -11.07 18.14
CA GLN A 198 -0.80 -11.90 17.50
C GLN A 198 -2.21 -11.73 18.11
N SER A 199 -2.35 -10.99 19.21
CA SER A 199 -3.67 -10.64 19.75
C SER A 199 -4.45 -9.71 18.82
N LEU A 200 -3.75 -8.95 17.97
CA LEU A 200 -4.35 -8.14 16.93
C LEU A 200 -4.59 -9.01 15.69
N SER A 201 -5.82 -9.06 15.20
CA SER A 201 -6.22 -9.87 14.03
C SER A 201 -5.35 -9.64 12.79
N PHE A 202 -4.96 -8.39 12.50
CA PHE A 202 -4.07 -8.05 11.39
C PHE A 202 -2.69 -8.73 11.47
N PHE A 203 -2.22 -9.08 12.67
CA PHE A 203 -0.90 -9.63 12.92
C PHE A 203 -0.90 -11.15 13.15
N GLU A 204 -2.00 -11.84 12.80
CA GLU A 204 -2.14 -13.29 12.98
C GLU A 204 -0.93 -14.08 12.47
N ASN A 205 -0.52 -13.79 11.23
CA ASN A 205 0.57 -14.47 10.54
C ASN A 205 1.94 -13.81 10.80
N SER A 206 2.08 -13.01 11.86
CA SER A 206 3.34 -12.34 12.19
C SER A 206 4.34 -13.32 12.81
N PRO A 207 5.57 -13.42 12.28
CA PRO A 207 6.60 -14.32 12.81
C PRO A 207 7.21 -13.83 14.14
N TYR A 208 6.80 -12.66 14.63
CA TYR A 208 7.38 -12.03 15.82
C TYR A 208 6.61 -12.43 17.09
N LEU A 209 7.23 -13.26 17.93
CA LEU A 209 6.73 -13.60 19.28
C LEU A 209 7.10 -12.50 20.30
N ILE A 210 6.60 -11.29 20.08
CA ILE A 210 6.88 -10.11 20.91
C ILE A 210 5.57 -9.49 21.39
N SER A 211 5.65 -8.67 22.43
CA SER A 211 4.48 -7.89 22.87
C SER A 211 4.15 -6.75 21.90
N VAL A 212 2.89 -6.30 21.86
CA VAL A 212 2.43 -5.17 21.04
C VAL A 212 3.26 -3.90 21.33
N GLY A 213 3.55 -3.61 22.60
CA GLY A 213 4.39 -2.48 23.00
C GLY A 213 5.85 -2.59 22.52
N GLN A 214 6.40 -3.80 22.48
CA GLN A 214 7.73 -4.05 21.89
C GLN A 214 7.72 -3.85 20.38
N ALA A 215 6.67 -4.30 19.68
CA ALA A 215 6.50 -4.08 18.24
C ALA A 215 6.46 -2.58 17.91
N TYR A 216 5.67 -1.80 18.66
CA TYR A 216 5.67 -0.35 18.53
C TYR A 216 7.05 0.26 18.80
N GLY A 217 7.78 -0.22 19.80
CA GLY A 217 9.16 0.20 20.06
C GLY A 217 10.11 -0.04 18.87
N ILE A 218 9.98 -1.18 18.18
CA ILE A 218 10.74 -1.49 16.96
C ILE A 218 10.39 -0.50 15.84
N VAL A 219 9.09 -0.20 15.64
CA VAL A 219 8.63 0.79 14.65
C VAL A 219 9.18 2.18 14.95
N VAL A 220 9.12 2.65 16.20
CA VAL A 220 9.69 3.95 16.59
C VAL A 220 11.20 3.99 16.34
N LEU A 221 11.91 2.91 16.67
CA LEU A 221 13.34 2.80 16.43
C LEU A 221 13.67 2.81 14.93
N SER A 222 12.94 2.06 14.11
CA SER A 222 13.13 2.02 12.65
C SER A 222 12.90 3.40 12.04
N ARG A 223 11.85 4.11 12.46
CA ARG A 223 11.53 5.49 12.03
C ARG A 223 12.66 6.46 12.39
N CYS A 224 13.20 6.36 13.60
CA CYS A 224 14.35 7.17 14.02
C CYS A 224 15.61 6.91 13.18
N LEU A 225 15.90 5.63 12.89
CA LEU A 225 17.02 5.25 12.02
C LEU A 225 16.80 5.74 10.58
N GLY A 226 15.58 5.62 10.05
CA GLY A 226 15.18 6.14 8.75
C GLY A 226 15.38 7.66 8.65
N ALA A 227 15.02 8.41 9.68
CA ALA A 227 15.22 9.86 9.72
C ALA A 227 16.70 10.26 9.78
N ALA A 228 17.50 9.55 10.57
CA ALA A 228 18.95 9.76 10.61
C ALA A 228 19.61 9.50 9.25
N TRP A 229 19.20 8.41 8.58
CA TRP A 229 19.67 8.08 7.26
C TRP A 229 19.26 9.11 6.22
N LEU A 230 17.98 9.53 6.22
CA LEU A 230 17.49 10.60 5.34
C LEU A 230 18.27 11.90 5.55
N ALA A 231 18.56 12.28 6.79
CA ALA A 231 19.36 13.48 7.09
C ALA A 231 20.76 13.42 6.48
N ILE A 232 21.42 12.26 6.54
CA ILE A 232 22.74 12.04 5.93
C ILE A 232 22.66 12.04 4.40
N LEU A 233 21.60 11.47 3.83
CA LEU A 233 21.34 11.52 2.39
C LEU A 233 21.14 12.97 1.92
N ILE A 234 20.32 13.76 2.62
CA ILE A 234 20.09 15.18 2.34
C ILE A 234 21.43 15.95 2.42
N ALA A 235 22.28 15.64 3.39
CA ALA A 235 23.59 16.25 3.51
C ALA A 235 24.47 15.96 2.28
N LEU A 236 24.48 14.71 1.79
CA LEU A 236 25.21 14.33 0.58
C LEU A 236 24.69 15.09 -0.64
N LEU A 237 23.37 15.11 -0.86
CA LEU A 237 22.73 15.83 -1.95
C LEU A 237 23.04 17.34 -1.89
N SER A 238 23.03 17.92 -0.69
CA SER A 238 23.38 19.33 -0.46
C SER A 238 24.82 19.63 -0.88
N ILE A 239 25.77 18.74 -0.55
CA ILE A 239 27.19 18.89 -0.90
C ILE A 239 27.43 18.73 -2.41
N LEU A 240 26.67 17.83 -3.06
CA LEU A 240 26.77 17.54 -4.49
C LEU A 240 26.17 18.68 -5.33
N PHE A 241 24.92 19.06 -5.08
CA PHE A 241 24.20 20.04 -5.89
C PHE A 241 24.55 21.48 -5.53
N ARG A 242 24.83 21.76 -4.25
CA ARG A 242 25.12 23.12 -3.73
C ARG A 242 24.00 24.13 -3.98
N GLN A 243 22.83 23.66 -4.38
CA GLN A 243 21.64 24.44 -4.67
C GLN A 243 20.49 23.91 -3.83
N THR A 244 19.83 24.80 -3.08
CA THR A 244 18.71 24.45 -2.19
C THR A 244 17.57 23.78 -2.95
N VAL A 245 17.15 24.36 -4.08
CA VAL A 245 16.01 23.88 -4.87
C VAL A 245 16.21 22.46 -5.39
N LEU A 246 17.36 22.16 -6.01
CA LEU A 246 17.65 20.81 -6.50
C LEU A 246 17.71 19.80 -5.35
N THR A 247 18.29 20.20 -4.22
CA THR A 247 18.42 19.33 -3.05
C THR A 247 17.06 18.98 -2.45
N THR A 248 16.15 19.96 -2.34
CA THR A 248 14.80 19.72 -1.82
C THR A 248 14.01 18.80 -2.76
N PHE A 249 14.00 19.06 -4.07
CA PHE A 249 13.26 18.22 -5.02
C PHE A 249 13.80 16.80 -5.06
N SER A 250 15.12 16.61 -5.07
CA SER A 250 15.70 15.26 -5.02
C SER A 250 15.43 14.56 -3.69
N GLY A 251 15.44 15.27 -2.56
CA GLY A 251 15.10 14.71 -1.26
C GLY A 251 13.64 14.23 -1.18
N ILE A 252 12.72 15.01 -1.74
CA ILE A 252 11.30 14.64 -1.86
C ILE A 252 11.16 13.42 -2.78
N ALA A 253 11.75 13.47 -3.97
CA ALA A 253 11.65 12.38 -4.95
C ALA A 253 12.16 11.05 -4.38
N VAL A 254 13.33 11.03 -3.73
CA VAL A 254 13.89 9.80 -3.16
C VAL A 254 13.03 9.24 -2.01
N SER A 255 12.32 10.09 -1.26
CA SER A 255 11.50 9.66 -0.13
C SER A 255 10.10 9.20 -0.55
N ILE A 256 9.51 9.85 -1.55
CA ILE A 256 8.13 9.57 -1.99
C ILE A 256 8.09 8.48 -3.07
N LEU A 257 9.06 8.44 -3.98
CA LEU A 257 9.05 7.51 -5.13
C LEU A 257 8.86 6.03 -4.74
N PRO A 258 9.46 5.51 -3.65
CA PRO A 258 9.21 4.12 -3.22
C PRO A 258 7.77 3.85 -2.78
N HIS A 259 7.01 4.88 -2.39
CA HIS A 259 5.59 4.77 -2.07
C HIS A 259 4.71 4.79 -3.32
N LEU A 260 5.25 5.23 -4.46
CA LEU A 260 4.54 5.28 -5.74
C LEU A 260 4.87 4.11 -6.67
N ILE A 261 6.04 3.48 -6.48
CA ILE A 261 6.57 2.45 -7.37
C ILE A 261 6.58 1.10 -6.66
N GLY A 262 5.74 0.18 -7.13
CA GLY A 262 5.64 -1.21 -6.65
C GLY A 262 4.55 -1.40 -5.60
N GLY A 263 4.21 -2.68 -5.32
CA GLY A 263 3.32 -3.02 -4.20
C GLY A 263 3.93 -2.63 -2.85
N SER A 264 3.12 -2.57 -1.79
CA SER A 264 3.50 -2.10 -0.45
C SER A 264 4.76 -2.77 0.12
N PHE A 265 5.10 -3.98 -0.34
CA PHE A 265 6.32 -4.70 0.02
C PHE A 265 7.63 -4.04 -0.49
N LEU A 266 7.64 -3.52 -1.72
CA LEU A 266 8.87 -3.11 -2.39
C LEU A 266 9.63 -2.01 -1.62
N LYS A 267 8.90 -1.09 -0.97
CA LYS A 267 9.50 0.02 -0.20
C LYS A 267 10.28 -0.43 1.02
N TYR A 268 9.94 -1.57 1.62
CA TYR A 268 10.62 -2.10 2.82
C TYR A 268 11.90 -2.86 2.48
N VAL A 269 11.94 -3.42 1.27
CA VAL A 269 13.05 -4.22 0.74
C VAL A 269 14.08 -3.34 0.04
N LEU A 270 13.63 -2.29 -0.64
CA LEU A 270 14.51 -1.33 -1.28
C LEU A 270 15.41 -0.67 -0.23
N PRO A 271 16.73 -0.56 -0.49
CA PRO A 271 17.65 0.13 0.40
C PRO A 271 17.52 1.65 0.26
N LEU A 272 16.32 2.19 0.52
CA LEU A 272 15.97 3.60 0.57
C LEU A 272 15.37 3.98 1.93
N PRO A 273 15.50 5.26 2.36
CA PRO A 273 15.02 5.71 3.67
C PRO A 273 13.51 5.59 3.86
N ALA A 274 12.75 5.48 2.77
CA ALA A 274 11.30 5.31 2.78
C ALA A 274 10.83 4.14 3.65
N GLY A 275 11.39 2.93 3.48
CA GLY A 275 10.97 1.75 4.24
C GLY A 275 11.16 1.91 5.75
N LEU A 276 12.34 2.41 6.17
CA LEU A 276 12.62 2.70 7.59
C LEU A 276 11.75 3.84 8.14
N LEU A 277 11.45 4.86 7.35
CA LEU A 277 10.57 5.97 7.73
C LEU A 277 9.10 5.55 7.89
N ALA A 278 8.63 4.54 7.14
CA ALA A 278 7.33 3.94 7.35
C ALA A 278 7.34 3.05 8.60
N GLY A 279 8.29 2.12 8.67
CA GLY A 279 8.61 1.29 9.85
C GLY A 279 7.63 0.16 10.17
N THR A 280 6.33 0.35 9.94
CA THR A 280 5.25 -0.57 10.30
C THR A 280 5.33 -1.92 9.58
N GLY A 281 5.56 -1.92 8.26
CA GLY A 281 5.67 -3.17 7.47
C GLY A 281 6.80 -4.13 7.86
N TYR A 282 7.76 -3.74 8.70
CA TYR A 282 8.76 -4.69 9.22
C TYR A 282 8.23 -5.64 10.29
N VAL A 283 7.13 -5.27 10.96
CA VAL A 283 6.48 -6.10 12.00
C VAL A 283 5.24 -6.82 11.49
N TRP A 284 4.79 -6.51 10.28
CA TRP A 284 3.64 -7.16 9.64
C TRP A 284 3.91 -8.64 9.35
N GLY A 285 2.84 -9.43 9.46
CA GLY A 285 2.83 -10.81 9.03
C GLY A 285 2.65 -10.94 7.51
N THR A 286 2.56 -12.18 7.05
CA THR A 286 2.13 -12.44 5.68
C THR A 286 0.65 -12.10 5.57
N LEU A 287 0.34 -11.03 4.85
CA LEU A 287 -1.03 -10.64 4.55
C LEU A 287 -1.48 -11.41 3.31
N THR A 288 -2.58 -12.11 3.48
CA THR A 288 -3.20 -12.95 2.46
C THR A 288 -4.63 -12.48 2.27
N GLU A 289 -5.01 -12.29 1.01
CA GLU A 289 -6.40 -12.10 0.64
C GLU A 289 -6.91 -13.38 -0.01
N VAL A 290 -8.16 -13.74 0.28
CA VAL A 290 -8.77 -14.93 -0.29
C VAL A 290 -9.01 -14.68 -1.77
N GLY A 291 -8.22 -15.37 -2.58
CA GLY A 291 -8.40 -15.46 -4.01
C GLY A 291 -8.89 -16.83 -4.43
N TYR A 292 -9.18 -16.95 -5.72
CA TYR A 292 -9.51 -18.21 -6.35
C TYR A 292 -8.42 -18.53 -7.37
N ASP A 293 -7.91 -19.76 -7.33
CA ASP A 293 -6.94 -20.23 -8.31
C ASP A 293 -7.62 -20.45 -9.65
N GLU A 294 -6.84 -20.79 -10.66
CA GLU A 294 -7.29 -21.10 -12.01
C GLU A 294 -8.35 -22.23 -12.04
N ASP A 295 -8.43 -23.05 -10.99
CA ASP A 295 -9.37 -24.16 -10.80
C ASP A 295 -10.48 -23.88 -9.76
N TRP A 296 -10.73 -22.62 -9.38
CA TRP A 296 -11.75 -22.23 -8.36
C TRP A 296 -11.51 -22.78 -6.95
N ASN A 297 -10.31 -23.28 -6.67
CA ASN A 297 -9.92 -23.59 -5.31
C ASN A 297 -9.64 -22.30 -4.56
N LEU A 298 -10.08 -22.22 -3.31
CA LEU A 298 -9.65 -21.14 -2.41
C LEU A 298 -8.12 -21.17 -2.32
N ILE A 299 -7.50 -20.07 -2.72
CA ILE A 299 -6.07 -19.83 -2.51
C ILE A 299 -5.87 -18.51 -1.80
N ASP A 300 -4.89 -18.51 -0.91
CA ASP A 300 -4.49 -17.30 -0.22
C ASP A 300 -3.51 -16.53 -1.11
N ILE A 301 -3.97 -15.47 -1.76
CA ILE A 301 -3.13 -14.57 -2.55
C ILE A 301 -2.35 -13.68 -1.59
N VAL A 302 -1.02 -13.84 -1.61
CA VAL A 302 -0.13 -13.04 -0.75
C VAL A 302 -0.02 -11.62 -1.30
N THR A 303 -0.67 -10.66 -0.65
CA THR A 303 -0.58 -9.23 -0.98
C THR A 303 0.65 -8.58 -0.35
N PHE A 304 1.06 -9.07 0.83
CA PHE A 304 2.29 -8.66 1.50
C PHE A 304 3.01 -9.87 2.11
N PRO A 305 4.19 -10.26 1.61
CA PRO A 305 4.99 -11.28 2.26
C PRO A 305 5.62 -10.70 3.53
N GLY A 306 5.34 -11.32 4.68
CA GLY A 306 5.87 -10.89 5.98
C GLY A 306 7.40 -10.95 6.02
N ILE A 307 8.04 -9.95 6.63
CA ILE A 307 9.50 -9.87 6.72
C ILE A 307 9.95 -10.60 7.99
N THR A 308 10.72 -11.68 7.81
CA THR A 308 11.21 -12.46 8.95
C THR A 308 12.28 -11.70 9.75
N PRO A 309 12.50 -12.02 11.04
CA PRO A 309 13.52 -11.37 11.85
C PRO A 309 14.93 -11.46 11.24
N GLU A 310 15.25 -12.56 10.56
CA GLU A 310 16.53 -12.77 9.87
C GLU A 310 16.68 -11.84 8.66
N GLN A 311 15.63 -11.70 7.85
CA GLN A 311 15.60 -10.78 6.72
C GLN A 311 15.71 -9.33 7.18
N PHE A 312 14.97 -8.95 8.23
CA PHE A 312 15.07 -7.64 8.84
C PHE A 312 16.49 -7.36 9.37
N GLY A 313 17.14 -8.35 9.99
CA GLY A 313 18.54 -8.25 10.43
C GLY A 313 19.51 -8.01 9.28
N PHE A 314 19.37 -8.73 8.16
CA PHE A 314 20.17 -8.51 6.96
C PHE A 314 19.96 -7.10 6.37
N LEU A 315 18.71 -6.66 6.26
CA LEU A 315 18.36 -5.31 5.81
C LEU A 315 18.94 -4.24 6.74
N ALA A 316 18.89 -4.42 8.06
CA ALA A 316 19.48 -3.50 9.03
C ALA A 316 21.00 -3.35 8.83
N ILE A 317 21.72 -4.45 8.59
CA ILE A 317 23.16 -4.42 8.29
C ILE A 317 23.42 -3.70 6.96
N LEU A 318 22.61 -3.96 5.94
CA LEU A 318 22.66 -3.28 4.65
C LEU A 318 22.48 -1.77 4.80
N PHE A 319 21.45 -1.33 5.53
CA PHE A 319 21.20 0.08 5.83
C PHE A 319 22.39 0.72 6.54
N LEU A 320 22.95 0.05 7.56
CA LEU A 320 24.12 0.55 8.29
C LEU A 320 25.34 0.72 7.37
N ALA A 321 25.60 -0.25 6.49
CA ALA A 321 26.69 -0.19 5.51
C ALA A 321 26.53 1.00 4.55
N ILE A 322 25.30 1.23 4.06
CA ILE A 322 24.97 2.36 3.19
C ILE A 322 25.14 3.69 3.94
N VAL A 323 24.66 3.80 5.17
CA VAL A 323 24.84 5.00 6.00
C VAL A 323 26.33 5.30 6.22
N CYS A 324 27.14 4.29 6.54
CA CYS A 324 28.59 4.44 6.68
C CYS A 324 29.25 4.93 5.38
N LEU A 325 28.83 4.36 4.24
CA LEU A 325 29.29 4.77 2.92
C LEU A 325 28.91 6.23 2.63
N LEU A 326 27.67 6.64 2.92
CA LEU A 326 27.19 8.01 2.70
C LEU A 326 27.94 9.02 3.58
N ILE A 327 28.21 8.69 4.85
CA ILE A 327 29.04 9.53 5.74
C ILE A 327 30.44 9.68 5.15
N TRP A 328 31.06 8.58 4.72
CA TRP A 328 32.38 8.62 4.10
C TRP A 328 32.41 9.48 2.82
N LEU A 329 31.39 9.34 1.96
CA LEU A 329 31.23 10.17 0.76
C LEU A 329 31.05 11.65 1.11
N CYS A 330 30.21 11.98 2.09
CA CYS A 330 30.00 13.35 2.57
C CYS A 330 31.34 13.98 3.01
N LEU A 331 32.09 13.30 3.88
CA LEU A 331 33.38 13.78 4.36
C LEU A 331 34.37 13.97 3.22
N ARG A 332 34.44 13.02 2.28
CA ARG A 332 35.36 13.07 1.15
C ARG A 332 35.05 14.21 0.19
N PHE A 333 33.80 14.34 -0.25
CA PHE A 333 33.37 15.41 -1.16
C PHE A 333 33.48 16.78 -0.49
N TYR A 334 33.16 16.89 0.80
CA TYR A 334 33.31 18.13 1.56
C TYR A 334 34.77 18.58 1.72
N ILE A 335 35.74 17.66 1.88
CA ILE A 335 37.17 18.01 1.98
C ILE A 335 37.75 18.44 0.61
N GLY A 336 37.08 18.14 -0.51
CA GLY A 336 37.51 18.57 -1.84
C GLY A 336 38.62 17.73 -2.45
N ARG A 337 38.86 16.51 -1.94
CA ARG A 337 39.73 15.52 -2.59
C ARG A 337 39.05 14.97 -3.86
N ARG A 338 38.96 15.79 -4.90
CA ARG A 338 38.50 15.41 -6.26
C ARG A 338 39.57 14.66 -7.07
N LYS A 339 40.45 13.87 -6.45
CA LYS A 339 41.25 12.93 -7.25
C LYS A 339 40.33 11.77 -7.64
N ALA A 340 40.29 11.51 -8.94
CA ALA A 340 39.47 10.49 -9.60
C ALA A 340 39.78 9.11 -9.01
N ILE A 341 39.03 8.71 -8.00
CA ILE A 341 38.67 7.30 -7.88
C ILE A 341 37.41 7.21 -8.70
N SER A 342 37.46 6.37 -9.73
CA SER A 342 36.27 5.96 -10.48
C SER A 342 35.16 5.73 -9.45
N ALA A 343 34.08 6.51 -9.49
CA ALA A 343 32.92 6.27 -8.64
C ALA A 343 32.19 4.97 -9.07
N ARG A 344 32.59 4.40 -10.21
CA ARG A 344 32.02 3.19 -10.81
C ARG A 344 32.05 2.01 -9.83
N PRO A 345 33.18 1.45 -9.34
CA PRO A 345 33.17 0.23 -8.53
C PRO A 345 32.36 0.34 -7.23
N VAL A 346 32.29 1.51 -6.59
CA VAL A 346 31.48 1.70 -5.38
C VAL A 346 29.99 1.75 -5.72
N LEU A 347 29.63 2.47 -6.78
CA LEU A 347 28.26 2.49 -7.31
C LEU A 347 27.85 1.12 -7.86
N THR A 348 28.78 0.38 -8.49
CA THR A 348 28.56 -0.96 -9.02
C THR A 348 28.34 -1.96 -7.89
N VAL A 349 29.09 -1.88 -6.78
CA VAL A 349 28.85 -2.75 -5.61
C VAL A 349 27.49 -2.47 -4.96
N VAL A 350 27.10 -1.20 -4.83
CA VAL A 350 25.76 -0.83 -4.31
C VAL A 350 24.66 -1.27 -5.27
N LEU A 351 24.83 -1.07 -6.59
CA LEU A 351 23.88 -1.54 -7.61
C LEU A 351 23.79 -3.07 -7.64
N ILE A 352 24.90 -3.79 -7.52
CA ILE A 352 24.91 -5.27 -7.45
C ILE A 352 24.16 -5.74 -6.20
N LEU A 353 24.36 -5.08 -5.06
CA LEU A 353 23.70 -5.38 -3.79
C LEU A 353 22.20 -5.04 -3.81
N CYS A 354 21.77 -3.99 -4.52
CA CYS A 354 20.36 -3.71 -4.77
C CYS A 354 19.74 -4.75 -5.74
N MET A 355 20.47 -5.12 -6.79
CA MET A 355 20.01 -6.09 -7.80
C MET A 355 19.85 -7.51 -7.23
N THR A 356 20.66 -7.90 -6.24
CA THR A 356 20.51 -9.21 -5.56
C THR A 356 19.22 -9.33 -4.75
N VAL A 357 18.56 -8.21 -4.44
CA VAL A 357 17.32 -8.18 -3.64
C VAL A 357 16.08 -7.97 -4.53
N SER A 358 16.23 -7.41 -5.74
CA SER A 358 15.12 -7.17 -6.69
C SER A 358 14.82 -8.34 -7.65
N LEU A 359 15.45 -9.51 -7.48
CA LEU A 359 15.26 -10.67 -8.35
C LEU A 359 14.22 -11.66 -7.79
N THR A 360 12.98 -11.19 -7.64
CA THR A 360 11.79 -12.05 -7.67
C THR A 360 10.70 -11.34 -8.44
N GLY A 361 10.37 -11.87 -9.63
CA GLY A 361 9.09 -11.65 -10.30
C GLY A 361 9.05 -10.51 -11.33
N CYS A 362 9.58 -10.75 -12.53
CA CYS A 362 9.05 -10.12 -13.74
C CYS A 362 8.75 -11.24 -14.75
N GLY A 363 7.50 -11.70 -14.79
CA GLY A 363 6.99 -12.51 -15.89
C GLY A 363 6.86 -11.63 -17.13
N HIS A 364 7.56 -11.98 -18.20
CA HIS A 364 7.48 -11.29 -19.49
C HIS A 364 6.33 -11.92 -20.29
N SER A 365 5.27 -11.18 -20.60
CA SER A 365 4.25 -11.59 -21.55
C SER A 365 4.46 -10.87 -22.88
N ASN A 366 4.65 -11.63 -23.95
CA ASN A 366 4.71 -11.09 -25.31
C ASN A 366 3.30 -10.63 -25.72
N SER A 367 3.14 -9.36 -26.10
CA SER A 367 1.89 -8.83 -26.67
C SER A 367 1.84 -9.13 -28.17
N SER A 368 0.85 -9.90 -28.62
CA SER A 368 0.41 -9.97 -30.02
C SER A 368 -0.35 -8.70 -30.41
N GLU A 369 -0.50 -8.46 -31.72
CA GLU A 369 -1.25 -7.30 -32.25
C GLU A 369 -2.78 -7.51 -32.03
N ILE A 370 -3.41 -6.68 -31.18
CA ILE A 370 -4.85 -6.74 -30.88
C ILE A 370 -5.60 -5.62 -31.62
N THR A 371 -6.67 -6.00 -32.33
CA THR A 371 -7.69 -5.12 -32.90
C THR A 371 -9.08 -5.58 -32.49
N HIS A 372 -9.89 -4.72 -31.86
CA HIS A 372 -11.23 -5.06 -31.35
C HIS A 372 -12.22 -3.92 -31.62
N ASP A 373 -13.40 -4.21 -32.16
CA ASP A 373 -14.47 -3.24 -32.35
C ASP A 373 -15.49 -3.36 -31.21
N PHE A 374 -15.70 -2.28 -30.46
CA PHE A 374 -16.60 -2.28 -29.30
C PHE A 374 -18.09 -2.23 -29.68
N LEU A 375 -18.41 -1.89 -30.94
CA LEU A 375 -19.79 -1.79 -31.45
C LEU A 375 -20.22 -3.01 -32.27
N ALA A 376 -19.31 -3.94 -32.52
CA ALA A 376 -19.60 -5.23 -33.14
C ALA A 376 -20.40 -6.14 -32.18
N ASP A 377 -21.05 -7.16 -32.75
CA ASP A 377 -21.85 -8.11 -31.98
C ASP A 377 -20.99 -8.84 -30.94
N ALA A 378 -21.28 -8.62 -29.66
CA ALA A 378 -20.48 -9.12 -28.54
C ALA A 378 -20.89 -10.54 -28.11
N SER A 379 -21.83 -11.18 -28.81
CA SER A 379 -22.16 -12.60 -28.61
C SER A 379 -21.39 -13.56 -29.51
N GLU A 380 -20.57 -13.08 -30.45
CA GLU A 380 -19.79 -13.92 -31.35
C GLU A 380 -18.31 -13.54 -31.33
N GLY A 381 -17.43 -14.53 -31.41
CA GLY A 381 -15.99 -14.30 -31.50
C GLY A 381 -15.28 -15.43 -32.23
N GLU A 382 -14.19 -15.11 -32.92
CA GLU A 382 -13.45 -16.08 -33.70
C GLU A 382 -11.94 -16.02 -33.42
N ASN A 383 -11.30 -17.19 -33.39
CA ASN A 383 -9.86 -17.30 -33.51
C ASN A 383 -9.47 -18.22 -34.68
N SER A 384 -8.18 -18.52 -34.78
CA SER A 384 -7.64 -19.36 -35.85
C SER A 384 -8.17 -20.80 -35.87
N ALA A 385 -8.67 -21.33 -34.75
CA ALA A 385 -9.05 -22.73 -34.57
C ALA A 385 -10.55 -22.97 -34.28
N TYR A 386 -11.25 -22.00 -33.70
CA TYR A 386 -12.61 -22.09 -33.18
C TYR A 386 -13.43 -20.84 -33.53
N THR A 387 -14.72 -21.04 -33.75
CA THR A 387 -15.75 -19.99 -33.72
C THR A 387 -16.53 -20.18 -32.41
N VAL A 388 -16.67 -19.12 -31.62
CA VAL A 388 -17.33 -19.16 -30.30
C VAL A 388 -18.57 -18.29 -30.34
N GLU A 389 -19.67 -18.85 -29.86
CA GLU A 389 -20.98 -18.21 -29.80
C GLU A 389 -21.52 -18.25 -28.37
N LEU A 390 -22.11 -17.14 -27.93
CA LEU A 390 -22.81 -16.98 -26.66
C LEU A 390 -24.32 -17.05 -26.91
N ASP A 391 -24.97 -18.04 -26.31
CA ASP A 391 -26.43 -18.05 -26.18
C ASP A 391 -26.82 -17.32 -24.89
N MET A 392 -27.30 -16.07 -25.03
CA MET A 392 -27.75 -15.25 -23.90
C MET A 392 -29.04 -15.76 -23.24
N VAL A 393 -29.84 -16.60 -23.92
CA VAL A 393 -31.09 -17.16 -23.37
C VAL A 393 -30.78 -18.39 -22.52
N GLU A 394 -29.91 -19.27 -23.01
CA GLU A 394 -29.48 -20.47 -22.28
C GLU A 394 -28.32 -20.21 -21.31
N ASN A 395 -27.70 -19.03 -21.38
CA ASN A 395 -26.52 -18.64 -20.59
C ASN A 395 -25.33 -19.59 -20.84
N THR A 396 -25.14 -20.01 -22.09
CA THR A 396 -24.13 -21.00 -22.48
C THR A 396 -23.22 -20.47 -23.56
N ILE A 397 -21.96 -20.93 -23.54
CA ILE A 397 -20.94 -20.56 -24.52
C ILE A 397 -20.51 -21.83 -25.23
N THR A 398 -20.60 -21.84 -26.56
CA THR A 398 -20.24 -22.99 -27.41
C THR A 398 -19.12 -22.62 -28.36
N ALA A 399 -18.08 -23.46 -28.40
CA ALA A 399 -16.97 -23.34 -29.35
C ALA A 399 -17.07 -24.42 -30.42
N THR A 400 -17.20 -24.01 -31.67
CA THR A 400 -17.23 -24.90 -32.84
C THR A 400 -15.84 -24.93 -33.48
N SER A 401 -15.23 -26.10 -33.58
CA SER A 401 -13.91 -26.25 -34.21
C SER A 401 -14.01 -26.06 -35.73
N LYS A 402 -13.19 -25.15 -36.29
CA LYS A 402 -13.12 -24.91 -37.75
C LYS A 402 -12.53 -26.09 -38.52
N ALA A 403 -11.76 -26.97 -37.85
CA ALA A 403 -11.11 -28.13 -38.47
C ALA A 403 -12.00 -29.38 -38.52
N THR A 404 -12.80 -29.63 -37.47
CA THR A 404 -13.62 -30.85 -37.34
C THR A 404 -15.12 -30.60 -37.44
N GLY A 405 -15.58 -29.36 -37.27
CA GLY A 405 -17.00 -29.00 -37.22
C GLY A 405 -17.71 -29.47 -35.94
N GLU A 406 -16.96 -29.93 -34.94
CA GLU A 406 -17.51 -30.40 -33.66
C GLU A 406 -17.75 -29.21 -32.72
N ALA A 407 -18.95 -29.14 -32.14
CA ALA A 407 -19.34 -28.11 -31.18
C ALA A 407 -19.05 -28.59 -29.75
N ILE A 408 -18.30 -27.77 -29.01
CA ILE A 408 -17.85 -28.03 -27.65
C ILE A 408 -18.50 -27.01 -26.72
N LEU A 409 -19.30 -27.47 -25.76
CA LEU A 409 -19.82 -26.61 -24.69
C LEU A 409 -18.68 -26.22 -23.75
N LEU A 410 -18.41 -24.92 -23.65
CA LEU A 410 -17.35 -24.36 -22.82
C LEU A 410 -17.80 -24.16 -21.37
N THR A 411 -19.07 -23.83 -21.14
CA THR A 411 -19.63 -23.62 -19.82
C THR A 411 -20.07 -24.93 -19.16
N ARG A 412 -19.13 -25.61 -18.48
CA ARG A 412 -19.31 -26.95 -17.91
C ARG A 412 -19.57 -26.98 -16.40
N ASN A 413 -20.10 -25.91 -15.81
CA ASN A 413 -20.26 -25.83 -14.35
C ASN A 413 -21.40 -26.75 -13.86
N PRO A 414 -21.12 -27.80 -13.06
CA PRO A 414 -22.14 -28.74 -12.58
C PRO A 414 -23.10 -28.14 -11.54
N PHE A 415 -22.81 -26.96 -10.98
CA PHE A 415 -23.62 -26.30 -9.94
C PHE A 415 -24.49 -25.14 -10.47
N GLY A 416 -24.50 -24.91 -11.79
CA GLY A 416 -25.15 -23.75 -12.39
C GLY A 416 -24.30 -22.49 -12.25
N GLN A 417 -24.37 -21.60 -13.24
CA GLN A 417 -23.64 -20.33 -13.19
C GLN A 417 -24.41 -19.31 -12.35
N SER A 418 -23.74 -18.69 -11.40
CA SER A 418 -24.29 -17.58 -10.62
C SER A 418 -24.10 -16.29 -11.42
N GLY A 419 -25.16 -15.81 -12.09
CA GLY A 419 -25.15 -14.57 -12.86
C GLY A 419 -25.43 -14.76 -14.37
N SER A 420 -25.90 -13.69 -15.02
CA SER A 420 -26.15 -13.67 -16.48
C SER A 420 -24.88 -13.26 -17.22
N ILE A 421 -24.48 -14.03 -18.23
CA ILE A 421 -23.39 -13.69 -19.14
C ILE A 421 -23.87 -12.64 -20.12
N SER A 422 -23.15 -11.53 -20.23
CA SER A 422 -23.58 -10.37 -21.03
C SER A 422 -22.78 -10.14 -22.30
N SER A 423 -21.53 -10.62 -22.37
CA SER A 423 -20.67 -10.48 -23.54
C SER A 423 -19.49 -11.46 -23.49
N ILE A 424 -18.93 -11.76 -24.66
CA ILE A 424 -17.70 -12.55 -24.82
C ILE A 424 -16.61 -11.77 -25.58
N TYR A 425 -15.36 -12.13 -25.33
CA TYR A 425 -14.18 -11.66 -26.07
C TYR A 425 -13.27 -12.85 -26.37
N VAL A 426 -12.89 -13.08 -27.62
CA VAL A 426 -12.08 -14.24 -28.01
C VAL A 426 -10.70 -13.79 -28.47
N ASP A 427 -9.68 -14.37 -27.84
CA ASP A 427 -8.27 -14.25 -28.19
C ASP A 427 -7.77 -15.58 -28.80
N GLU A 428 -6.55 -15.60 -29.34
CA GLU A 428 -5.96 -16.81 -29.94
C GLU A 428 -5.85 -17.98 -28.95
N ASP A 429 -5.50 -17.69 -27.69
CA ASP A 429 -5.28 -18.72 -26.67
C ASP A 429 -6.50 -18.95 -25.76
N ALA A 430 -7.49 -18.05 -25.70
CA ALA A 430 -8.59 -18.15 -24.74
C ALA A 430 -9.86 -17.37 -25.12
N CYS A 431 -11.00 -17.78 -24.57
CA CYS A 431 -12.27 -17.05 -24.59
C CYS A 431 -12.53 -16.40 -23.23
N TYR A 432 -12.86 -15.12 -23.21
CA TYR A 432 -13.24 -14.38 -22.01
C TYR A 432 -14.75 -14.12 -22.03
N TYR A 433 -15.40 -14.11 -20.88
CA TYR A 433 -16.82 -13.73 -20.78
C TYR A 433 -17.10 -12.88 -19.54
N ALA A 434 -17.99 -11.91 -19.68
CA ALA A 434 -18.43 -11.05 -18.58
C ALA A 434 -19.74 -11.59 -17.97
N SER A 435 -19.81 -11.65 -16.65
CA SER A 435 -21.00 -12.07 -15.89
C SER A 435 -21.33 -11.01 -14.84
N SER A 436 -22.62 -10.70 -14.69
CA SER A 436 -23.13 -9.77 -13.69
C SER A 436 -24.12 -10.47 -12.75
N GLY A 437 -23.97 -10.22 -11.44
CA GLY A 437 -24.84 -10.75 -10.38
C GLY A 437 -26.08 -9.89 -10.12
N GLU A 438 -26.62 -9.94 -8.90
CA GLU A 438 -27.72 -9.05 -8.48
C GLU A 438 -27.26 -7.57 -8.43
N VAL A 439 -28.24 -6.66 -8.47
CA VAL A 439 -28.01 -5.21 -8.55
C VAL A 439 -27.17 -4.73 -7.36
N GLY A 440 -25.91 -4.36 -7.61
CA GLY A 440 -24.98 -3.81 -6.61
C GLY A 440 -23.69 -4.61 -6.40
N ASP A 441 -23.61 -5.85 -6.88
CA ASP A 441 -22.43 -6.74 -6.68
C ASP A 441 -21.28 -6.52 -7.71
N GLY A 442 -21.44 -5.55 -8.62
CA GLY A 442 -20.51 -5.33 -9.72
C GLY A 442 -20.57 -6.43 -10.80
N PHE A 443 -19.57 -6.45 -11.67
CA PHE A 443 -19.37 -7.47 -12.71
C PHE A 443 -18.06 -8.24 -12.51
N GLN A 444 -18.03 -9.45 -13.07
CA GLN A 444 -16.90 -10.36 -13.07
C GLN A 444 -16.57 -10.75 -14.51
N ILE A 445 -15.28 -10.86 -14.84
CA ILE A 445 -14.80 -11.35 -16.13
C ILE A 445 -14.09 -12.68 -15.88
N TYR A 446 -14.44 -13.69 -16.65
CA TYR A 446 -13.86 -15.02 -16.62
C TYR A 446 -13.05 -15.28 -17.89
N ARG A 447 -12.08 -16.19 -17.82
CA ARG A 447 -11.27 -16.67 -18.95
C ARG A 447 -11.37 -18.19 -19.05
N ILE A 448 -11.60 -18.69 -20.25
CA ILE A 448 -11.65 -20.10 -20.64
C ILE A 448 -10.47 -20.38 -21.56
N ASP A 449 -9.55 -21.26 -21.18
CA ASP A 449 -8.38 -21.60 -22.01
C ASP A 449 -8.75 -22.63 -23.09
N PHE A 450 -8.34 -22.44 -24.34
CA PHE A 450 -8.66 -23.40 -25.42
C PHE A 450 -7.82 -24.69 -25.37
N LYS A 451 -6.75 -24.75 -24.56
CA LYS A 451 -5.88 -25.93 -24.45
C LYS A 451 -6.49 -27.03 -23.60
N ASP A 452 -7.11 -26.66 -22.49
CA ASP A 452 -7.69 -27.59 -21.51
C ASP A 452 -9.16 -27.32 -21.17
N PHE A 453 -9.73 -26.23 -21.68
CA PHE A 453 -11.10 -25.78 -21.40
C PHE A 453 -11.37 -25.48 -19.92
N SER A 454 -10.31 -25.18 -19.15
CA SER A 454 -10.42 -24.69 -17.77
C SER A 454 -10.99 -23.27 -17.73
N THR A 455 -11.82 -22.96 -16.73
CA THR A 455 -12.45 -21.63 -16.54
C THR A 455 -11.92 -20.99 -15.27
N ARG A 456 -11.30 -19.81 -15.38
CA ARG A 456 -10.72 -19.04 -14.26
C ARG A 456 -11.30 -17.63 -14.16
N LEU A 457 -11.42 -17.08 -12.96
CA LEU A 457 -11.76 -15.67 -12.77
C LEU A 457 -10.59 -14.79 -13.23
N TYR A 458 -10.87 -13.81 -14.08
CA TYR A 458 -9.89 -12.89 -14.64
C TYR A 458 -9.89 -11.51 -13.96
N PHE A 459 -11.08 -11.02 -13.57
CA PHE A 459 -11.28 -9.71 -12.93
C PHE A 459 -12.64 -9.62 -12.20
N SER A 460 -12.73 -8.84 -11.10
CA SER A 460 -13.96 -8.57 -10.35
C SER A 460 -13.98 -7.13 -9.80
N THR A 461 -15.16 -6.53 -9.69
CA THR A 461 -15.38 -5.15 -9.26
C THR A 461 -15.99 -4.99 -7.85
N GLY A 462 -16.14 -6.08 -7.08
CA GLY A 462 -16.75 -6.04 -5.74
C GLY A 462 -16.12 -5.00 -4.79
N SER A 463 -16.98 -4.30 -4.05
CA SER A 463 -16.89 -3.21 -3.02
C SER A 463 -15.58 -2.53 -2.59
N ASP A 464 -14.39 -2.98 -2.96
CA ASP A 464 -13.13 -2.53 -2.33
C ASP A 464 -12.27 -1.65 -3.26
N ASN A 465 -12.82 -1.21 -4.40
CA ASN A 465 -12.08 -0.42 -5.38
C ASN A 465 -12.33 1.09 -5.23
N THR A 466 -11.78 1.69 -4.19
CA THR A 466 -11.45 3.14 -4.17
C THR A 466 -9.94 3.31 -4.08
N ALA A 467 -9.24 3.15 -5.20
CA ALA A 467 -7.86 3.61 -5.33
C ALA A 467 -7.83 5.15 -5.46
N THR A 468 -8.28 5.87 -4.43
CA THR A 468 -8.22 7.33 -4.35
C THR A 468 -6.94 7.74 -3.64
N PHE A 469 -6.07 8.40 -4.40
CA PHE A 469 -4.84 9.03 -3.95
C PHE A 469 -5.05 9.74 -2.59
N TRP A 470 -4.46 9.19 -1.52
CA TRP A 470 -4.34 9.79 -0.19
C TRP A 470 -5.63 9.93 0.64
N GLY A 471 -6.74 9.29 0.29
CA GLY A 471 -8.02 9.54 0.97
C GLY A 471 -8.43 11.03 0.94
N LEU A 472 -7.87 11.79 -0.01
CA LEU A 472 -8.10 13.24 -0.16
C LEU A 472 -9.27 13.53 -1.12
N LEU A 473 -9.75 12.50 -1.83
CA LEU A 473 -10.85 12.55 -2.77
C LEU A 473 -11.69 11.29 -2.57
N ASP A 474 -12.34 11.15 -1.43
CA ASP A 474 -13.54 10.32 -1.38
C ASP A 474 -14.60 11.03 -2.21
N HIS A 475 -14.74 10.62 -3.47
CA HIS A 475 -15.88 11.00 -4.27
C HIS A 475 -17.00 10.03 -3.90
N GLU A 476 -17.97 10.48 -3.10
CA GLU A 476 -19.26 9.79 -3.05
C GLU A 476 -19.86 9.89 -4.47
N PRO A 477 -20.09 8.76 -5.17
CA PRO A 477 -20.65 8.79 -6.52
C PRO A 477 -22.03 9.44 -6.47
N THR A 478 -22.28 10.34 -7.41
CA THR A 478 -23.57 11.02 -7.49
C THR A 478 -24.68 10.04 -7.87
N VAL A 479 -25.94 10.34 -7.49
CA VAL A 479 -27.09 9.50 -7.83
C VAL A 479 -27.21 9.31 -9.36
N ASP A 480 -26.82 10.30 -10.16
CA ASP A 480 -26.79 10.20 -11.62
C ASP A 480 -25.68 9.28 -12.15
N GLU A 481 -24.55 9.13 -11.44
CA GLU A 481 -23.49 8.15 -11.76
C GLU A 481 -23.93 6.72 -11.41
N LEU A 482 -24.54 6.53 -10.23
CA LEU A 482 -25.11 5.26 -9.82
C LEU A 482 -26.25 4.80 -10.75
N LEU A 483 -27.00 5.73 -11.32
CA LEU A 483 -28.06 5.44 -12.30
C LEU A 483 -27.51 5.22 -13.72
N ALA A 484 -26.34 5.76 -14.06
CA ALA A 484 -25.69 5.56 -15.35
C ALA A 484 -24.90 4.24 -15.44
N ASP A 485 -24.40 3.72 -14.31
CA ASP A 485 -23.77 2.39 -14.20
C ASP A 485 -24.78 1.23 -14.11
N VAL A 486 -26.08 1.52 -14.27
CA VAL A 486 -27.14 0.51 -14.35
C VAL A 486 -27.11 -0.15 -15.73
N GLY A 487 -26.37 -1.24 -15.85
CA GLY A 487 -26.36 -2.07 -17.04
C GLY A 487 -25.27 -3.14 -17.00
N SER A 488 -25.50 -4.25 -17.69
CA SER A 488 -24.47 -5.27 -17.93
C SER A 488 -23.43 -4.77 -18.93
N ILE A 489 -22.22 -5.33 -18.88
CA ILE A 489 -21.17 -5.01 -19.87
C ILE A 489 -21.63 -5.42 -21.26
N THR A 490 -21.63 -4.48 -22.19
CA THR A 490 -22.06 -4.71 -23.58
C THR A 490 -20.93 -5.22 -24.45
N SER A 491 -19.69 -4.78 -24.22
CA SER A 491 -18.49 -5.24 -24.96
C SER A 491 -17.24 -4.97 -24.13
N PHE A 492 -16.22 -5.81 -24.24
CA PHE A 492 -14.93 -5.57 -23.59
C PHE A 492 -13.77 -6.20 -24.37
N VAL A 493 -12.56 -5.71 -24.11
CA VAL A 493 -11.31 -6.25 -24.64
C VAL A 493 -10.27 -6.30 -23.54
N VAL A 494 -9.46 -7.36 -23.58
CA VAL A 494 -8.37 -7.59 -22.63
C VAL A 494 -7.04 -7.35 -23.35
N ASP A 495 -6.25 -6.39 -22.88
CA ASP A 495 -4.88 -6.12 -23.39
C ASP A 495 -3.86 -6.16 -22.24
N GLY A 496 -3.22 -7.32 -22.08
CA GLY A 496 -2.20 -7.56 -21.07
C GLY A 496 -2.74 -7.41 -19.64
N ASN A 497 -2.42 -6.27 -19.01
CA ASN A 497 -2.85 -5.94 -17.65
C ASN A 497 -4.01 -4.92 -17.62
N TYR A 498 -4.51 -4.48 -18.77
CA TYR A 498 -5.61 -3.53 -18.87
C TYR A 498 -6.84 -4.19 -19.47
N ILE A 499 -8.00 -3.85 -18.94
CA ILE A 499 -9.29 -4.26 -19.47
C ILE A 499 -10.01 -2.99 -19.89
N TYR A 500 -10.52 -2.96 -21.11
CA TYR A 500 -11.37 -1.89 -21.60
C TYR A 500 -12.77 -2.46 -21.77
N TYR A 501 -13.78 -1.83 -21.18
CA TYR A 501 -15.15 -2.33 -21.25
C TYR A 501 -16.15 -1.20 -21.43
N LEU A 502 -17.24 -1.51 -22.11
CA LEU A 502 -18.34 -0.61 -22.41
C LEU A 502 -19.53 -0.94 -21.49
N GLN A 503 -19.98 0.05 -20.73
CA GLN A 503 -21.10 -0.06 -19.81
C GLN A 503 -21.86 1.27 -19.81
N GLY A 504 -23.20 1.24 -19.91
CA GLY A 504 -24.03 2.45 -19.85
C GLY A 504 -23.73 3.51 -20.92
N GLY A 505 -23.12 3.14 -22.05
CA GLY A 505 -22.71 4.09 -23.10
C GLY A 505 -21.40 4.86 -22.79
N ARG A 506 -20.59 4.36 -21.86
CA ARG A 506 -19.25 4.88 -21.51
C ARG A 506 -18.21 3.79 -21.67
N LEU A 507 -17.03 4.18 -22.16
CA LEU A 507 -15.88 3.28 -22.28
C LEU A 507 -14.93 3.51 -21.10
N TYR A 508 -14.75 2.46 -20.31
CA TYR A 508 -13.89 2.43 -19.15
C TYR A 508 -12.58 1.71 -19.49
N LYS A 509 -11.49 2.11 -18.82
CA LYS A 509 -10.22 1.40 -18.80
C LYS A 509 -9.87 1.11 -17.35
N VAL A 510 -9.72 -0.17 -17.02
CA VAL A 510 -9.31 -0.61 -15.70
C VAL A 510 -7.96 -1.32 -15.75
N PHE A 511 -7.10 -1.03 -14.76
CA PHE A 511 -5.87 -1.78 -14.55
C PHE A 511 -6.14 -2.98 -13.64
N ARG A 512 -5.96 -4.18 -14.18
CA ARG A 512 -6.35 -5.45 -13.57
C ARG A 512 -5.82 -5.64 -12.14
N TRP A 513 -4.57 -5.24 -11.88
CA TRP A 513 -3.91 -5.51 -10.60
C TRP A 513 -4.31 -4.56 -9.47
N THR A 514 -4.83 -3.36 -9.79
CA THR A 514 -5.16 -2.35 -8.77
C THR A 514 -6.62 -1.93 -8.80
N GLY A 515 -7.42 -2.49 -9.71
CA GLY A 515 -8.81 -2.06 -9.94
C GLY A 515 -8.95 -0.59 -10.36
N TYR A 516 -7.85 0.08 -10.73
CA TYR A 516 -7.87 1.51 -11.01
C TYR A 516 -8.55 1.77 -12.35
N GLU A 517 -9.71 2.40 -12.28
CA GLU A 517 -10.60 2.65 -13.41
C GLU A 517 -10.53 4.11 -13.85
N ILE A 518 -10.50 4.34 -15.16
CA ILE A 518 -10.67 5.66 -15.76
C ILE A 518 -11.69 5.61 -16.89
N VAL A 519 -12.51 6.64 -16.99
CA VAL A 519 -13.39 6.85 -18.15
C VAL A 519 -12.53 7.35 -19.30
N VAL A 520 -12.47 6.59 -20.40
CA VAL A 520 -11.72 6.97 -21.60
C VAL A 520 -12.61 7.70 -22.60
N VAL A 521 -13.90 7.31 -22.67
CA VAL A 521 -14.91 7.98 -23.50
C VAL A 521 -16.18 8.14 -22.68
N SER A 522 -16.64 9.39 -22.55
CA SER A 522 -17.75 9.77 -21.66
C SER A 522 -19.15 9.62 -22.28
N ASP A 523 -19.25 9.50 -23.61
CA ASP A 523 -20.52 9.29 -24.31
C ASP A 523 -20.25 8.60 -25.67
N THR A 524 -20.71 7.37 -25.83
CA THR A 524 -20.58 6.58 -27.06
C THR A 524 -21.84 6.61 -27.92
N THR A 525 -22.92 7.29 -27.51
CA THR A 525 -24.21 7.29 -28.22
C THR A 525 -24.20 8.05 -29.55
N GLN A 526 -23.21 8.95 -29.74
CA GLN A 526 -23.04 9.74 -30.96
C GLN A 526 -21.92 9.21 -31.88
N MET A 527 -21.33 8.06 -31.57
CA MET A 527 -20.18 7.53 -32.33
C MET A 527 -20.62 6.51 -33.38
N HIS A 528 -20.09 6.66 -34.60
CA HIS A 528 -20.31 5.70 -35.69
C HIS A 528 -19.29 4.55 -35.66
N ASN A 529 -18.10 4.79 -35.11
CA ASN A 529 -17.07 3.76 -34.96
C ASN A 529 -16.30 3.93 -33.62
N LEU A 530 -16.07 2.83 -32.90
CA LEU A 530 -15.29 2.78 -31.67
C LEU A 530 -14.40 1.51 -31.66
N GLU A 531 -13.16 1.67 -32.13
CA GLU A 531 -12.22 0.56 -32.29
C GLU A 531 -11.01 0.70 -31.35
N TYR A 532 -10.59 -0.43 -30.77
CA TYR A 532 -9.29 -0.61 -30.16
C TYR A 532 -8.29 -1.10 -31.21
N CYS A 533 -7.22 -0.35 -31.44
CA CYS A 533 -6.15 -0.76 -32.34
C CYS A 533 -4.78 -0.32 -31.79
N LYS A 534 -3.88 -1.30 -31.54
CA LYS A 534 -2.48 -1.06 -31.13
C LYS A 534 -2.34 -0.16 -29.89
N GLY A 535 -3.11 -0.44 -28.84
CA GLY A 535 -3.03 0.32 -27.59
C GLY A 535 -3.70 1.70 -27.64
N LYS A 536 -4.45 2.00 -28.71
CA LYS A 536 -5.16 3.26 -28.90
C LYS A 536 -6.63 3.00 -29.21
N ILE A 537 -7.48 3.87 -28.69
CA ILE A 537 -8.90 3.92 -29.06
C ILE A 537 -9.03 4.91 -30.22
N ILE A 538 -9.64 4.44 -31.30
CA ILE A 538 -9.97 5.20 -32.50
C ILE A 538 -11.48 5.40 -32.45
N CYS A 539 -11.91 6.66 -32.41
CA CYS A 539 -13.32 7.02 -32.38
C CYS A 539 -13.63 7.97 -33.53
N ASP A 540 -14.65 7.65 -34.31
CA ASP A 540 -15.21 8.53 -35.34
C ASP A 540 -16.66 8.89 -34.95
N THR A 541 -16.92 10.19 -34.80
CA THR A 541 -18.26 10.75 -34.52
C THR A 541 -19.09 10.88 -35.78
#